data_AF-A0A969ASP9-F1
#
_entry.id   AF-A0A969ASP9-F1
#
_cell.length_a   1.000
_cell.length_b   1.000
_cell.length_c   1.000
_cell.angle_alpha   90.00
_cell.angle_beta   90.00
_cell.angle_gamma   90.00
#
_symmetry.space_group_name_H-M   'P 1'
#
loop_
_entity.id
_entity.type
_entity.pdbx_description
1 polymer ?
#
loop_
_entity_poly.entity_id
_entity_poly.type
_entity_poly.pdbx_seq_one_letter_code
_entity_poly.pdbx_strand_id
1 'polypeptide(L)'
;MPQLKITNIQANPVEGGQVTGQAAYEITPTGQIRASLKAEQMPGDAIAQLYGASPALTVGPVDAQVTVVGAPTSPKTTAEFQAPLALYATEGSVVIERDVTQLRNIVSQVAQGKVFTEGKIQDGQLWAQIQPRGLVLETFSPELKGLLDGSLQVSTPLENASAQTLRACGRKPFVTATRSC
;
A
#
# COMPACT_ATOMS: atom_id res chain seq x y z
N MET A 1 -32.30 21.31 -0.46
CA MET A 1 -31.62 20.52 -1.52
C MET A 1 -31.76 19.05 -1.19
N PRO A 2 -32.21 18.18 -2.11
CA PRO A 2 -32.38 16.76 -1.84
C PRO A 2 -31.01 16.08 -1.65
N GLN A 3 -30.89 15.28 -0.60
CA GLN A 3 -29.68 14.53 -0.27
C GLN A 3 -30.07 13.10 0.11
N LEU A 4 -29.34 12.12 -0.40
CA LEU A 4 -29.38 10.75 0.07
C LEU A 4 -28.32 10.57 1.15
N LYS A 5 -28.71 10.07 2.32
CA LYS A 5 -27.80 9.76 3.42
C LYS A 5 -27.93 8.30 3.81
N ILE A 6 -26.80 7.62 3.84
CA ILE A 6 -26.62 6.27 4.36
C ILE A 6 -25.83 6.43 5.65
N THR A 7 -26.47 6.24 6.79
CA THR A 7 -25.89 6.52 8.10
C THR A 7 -25.26 5.29 8.76
N ASN A 8 -25.60 4.09 8.29
CA ASN A 8 -25.06 2.85 8.83
C ASN A 8 -24.76 1.86 7.70
N ILE A 9 -23.49 1.78 7.33
CA ILE A 9 -22.95 0.74 6.46
C ILE A 9 -22.28 -0.27 7.39
N GLN A 10 -22.63 -1.54 7.25
CA GLN A 10 -21.97 -2.64 7.94
C GLN A 10 -21.80 -3.80 6.96
N ALA A 11 -20.58 -4.28 6.80
CA ALA A 11 -20.26 -5.46 6.03
C ALA A 11 -19.29 -6.34 6.82
N ASN A 12 -19.55 -7.64 6.84
CA ASN A 12 -18.66 -8.65 7.41
C ASN A 12 -18.16 -9.50 6.24
N PRO A 13 -16.92 -9.26 5.74
CA PRO A 13 -16.35 -10.02 4.66
C PRO A 13 -16.25 -11.52 5.01
N VAL A 14 -16.35 -12.39 4.00
CA VAL A 14 -16.31 -13.85 4.19
C VAL A 14 -14.99 -14.31 4.81
N GLU A 15 -13.89 -13.67 4.44
CA GLU A 15 -12.55 -13.96 4.98
C GLU A 15 -12.38 -13.53 6.45
N GLY A 16 -13.24 -12.63 6.94
CA GLY A 16 -13.15 -12.04 8.27
C GLY A 16 -12.97 -10.51 8.27
N GLY A 17 -12.86 -9.96 9.47
CA GLY A 17 -12.83 -8.52 9.70
C GLY A 17 -14.22 -7.87 9.65
N GLN A 18 -14.25 -6.55 9.75
CA GLN A 18 -15.48 -5.77 9.68
C GLN A 18 -15.25 -4.45 8.95
N VAL A 19 -16.19 -4.08 8.10
CA VAL A 19 -16.25 -2.76 7.47
C VAL A 19 -17.49 -2.03 7.98
N THR A 20 -17.30 -0.86 8.56
CA THR A 20 -18.37 0.04 9.00
C THR A 20 -18.27 1.40 8.33
N GLY A 21 -19.34 2.19 8.31
CA GLY A 21 -19.22 3.58 7.90
C GLY A 21 -20.52 4.26 7.47
N GLN A 22 -20.37 5.35 6.74
CA GLN A 22 -21.46 6.21 6.31
C GLN A 22 -21.16 6.84 4.95
N ALA A 23 -22.20 7.16 4.21
CA ALA A 23 -22.11 7.83 2.92
C ALA A 23 -23.23 8.84 2.72
N ALA A 24 -22.95 9.89 1.98
CA ALA A 24 -23.93 10.89 1.57
C ALA A 24 -23.72 11.23 0.09
N TYR A 25 -24.82 11.47 -0.60
CA TYR A 25 -24.84 11.90 -1.99
C TYR A 25 -25.82 13.04 -2.18
N GLU A 26 -25.35 14.12 -2.78
CA GLU A 26 -26.19 15.25 -3.18
C GLU A 26 -26.87 14.94 -4.51
N ILE A 27 -28.21 14.92 -4.54
CA ILE A 27 -28.97 14.56 -5.74
C ILE A 27 -29.15 15.80 -6.62
N THR A 28 -28.05 16.27 -7.21
CA THR A 28 -28.00 17.42 -8.12
C THR A 28 -27.08 17.12 -9.31
N PRO A 29 -27.20 17.84 -10.45
CA PRO A 29 -26.33 17.63 -11.61
C PRO A 29 -24.83 17.80 -11.32
N THR A 30 -24.48 18.58 -10.29
CA THR A 30 -23.10 18.78 -9.81
C THR A 30 -22.86 18.14 -8.44
N GLY A 31 -23.73 17.20 -8.06
CA GLY A 31 -23.77 16.60 -6.74
C GLY A 31 -22.48 15.89 -6.38
N GLN A 32 -22.11 15.99 -5.11
CA GLN A 32 -20.90 15.37 -4.57
C GLN A 32 -21.25 14.11 -3.78
N ILE A 33 -20.39 13.10 -3.89
CA ILE A 33 -20.36 11.94 -3.00
C ILE A 33 -19.41 12.25 -1.84
N ARG A 34 -19.79 11.84 -0.63
CA ARG A 34 -18.92 11.80 0.54
C ARG A 34 -19.16 10.49 1.26
N ALA A 35 -18.19 9.60 1.28
CA ALA A 35 -18.22 8.38 2.08
C ALA A 35 -17.03 8.32 3.03
N SER A 36 -17.25 7.76 4.20
CA SER A 36 -16.23 7.45 5.20
C SER A 36 -16.49 6.03 5.69
N LEU A 37 -15.53 5.14 5.46
CA LEU A 37 -15.60 3.73 5.79
C LEU A 37 -14.38 3.35 6.63
N LYS A 38 -14.59 2.56 7.67
CA LYS A 38 -13.55 2.02 8.52
C LYS A 38 -13.54 0.50 8.35
N ALA A 39 -12.39 -0.06 8.01
CA ALA A 39 -12.14 -1.48 7.95
C ALA A 39 -11.27 -1.88 9.14
N GLU A 40 -11.66 -2.91 9.87
CA GLU A 40 -11.00 -3.38 11.10
C GLU A 40 -10.70 -4.87 11.00
N GLN A 41 -9.49 -5.24 11.40
CA GLN A 41 -9.03 -6.63 11.46
C GLN A 41 -9.22 -7.37 10.13
N MET A 42 -8.96 -6.70 9.01
CA MET A 42 -9.06 -7.30 7.69
C MET A 42 -7.93 -8.34 7.54
N PRO A 43 -8.24 -9.58 7.15
CA PRO A 43 -7.25 -10.66 7.08
C PRO A 43 -6.35 -10.47 5.85
N GLY A 44 -5.22 -9.78 6.02
CA GLY A 44 -4.32 -9.42 4.92
C GLY A 44 -3.78 -10.63 4.16
N ASP A 45 -3.46 -11.72 4.86
CA ASP A 45 -2.94 -12.95 4.24
C ASP A 45 -3.98 -13.65 3.36
N ALA A 46 -5.24 -13.73 3.82
CA ALA A 46 -6.34 -14.33 3.06
C ALA A 46 -6.68 -13.47 1.83
N ILE A 47 -6.72 -12.14 1.99
CA ILE A 47 -6.94 -11.21 0.88
C ILE A 47 -5.81 -11.35 -0.15
N ALA A 48 -4.54 -11.43 0.27
CA ALA A 48 -3.43 -11.62 -0.66
C ALA A 48 -3.59 -12.91 -1.48
N GLN A 49 -3.96 -14.02 -0.83
CA GLN A 49 -4.20 -15.31 -1.48
C GLN A 49 -5.35 -15.24 -2.50
N LEU A 50 -6.43 -14.54 -2.20
CA LEU A 50 -7.55 -14.32 -3.14
C LEU A 50 -7.10 -13.63 -4.44
N TYR A 51 -6.12 -12.73 -4.36
CA TYR A 51 -5.55 -12.03 -5.52
C TYR A 51 -4.33 -12.76 -6.13
N GLY A 52 -4.14 -14.04 -5.80
CA GLY A 52 -3.06 -14.86 -6.36
C GLY A 52 -1.66 -14.50 -5.86
N ALA A 53 -1.56 -13.61 -4.86
CA ALA A 53 -0.31 -13.35 -4.16
C ALA A 53 -0.17 -14.40 -3.05
N SER A 54 0.86 -15.24 -3.13
CA SER A 54 1.31 -16.04 -2.00
C SER A 54 2.48 -15.30 -1.35
N PRO A 55 2.23 -14.43 -0.35
CA PRO A 55 3.31 -13.67 0.22
C PRO A 55 4.21 -14.63 0.99
N ALA A 56 5.51 -14.60 0.70
CA ALA A 56 6.49 -15.33 1.51
C ALA A 56 6.60 -14.77 2.95
N LEU A 57 5.88 -13.68 3.24
CA LEU A 57 5.93 -12.89 4.47
C LEU A 57 4.49 -12.70 4.98
N THR A 58 4.28 -12.88 6.29
CA THR A 58 2.96 -12.68 6.91
C THR A 58 2.57 -11.21 6.88
N VAL A 59 1.39 -10.91 6.33
CA VAL A 59 0.79 -9.56 6.32
C VAL A 59 0.01 -9.31 7.63
N GLY A 60 -0.66 -10.33 8.17
CA GLY A 60 -1.45 -10.21 9.39
C GLY A 60 -2.72 -9.37 9.21
N PRO A 61 -3.38 -8.99 10.32
CA PRO A 61 -4.56 -8.13 10.29
C PRO A 61 -4.21 -6.70 9.86
N VAL A 62 -5.04 -6.14 8.99
CA VAL A 62 -4.92 -4.78 8.45
C VAL A 62 -6.14 -3.97 8.86
N ASP A 63 -5.92 -2.79 9.42
CA ASP A 63 -6.98 -1.79 9.60
C ASP A 63 -6.83 -0.71 8.54
N ALA A 64 -7.95 -0.14 8.10
CA ALA A 64 -7.93 0.96 7.14
C ALA A 64 -9.07 1.96 7.35
N GLN A 65 -8.78 3.23 7.11
CA GLN A 65 -9.76 4.30 6.99
C GLN A 65 -9.85 4.72 5.53
N VAL A 66 -11.02 4.53 4.92
CA VAL A 66 -11.29 4.86 3.53
C VAL A 66 -12.22 6.07 3.47
N THR A 67 -11.88 7.03 2.62
CA THR A 67 -12.70 8.19 2.31
C THR A 67 -12.91 8.29 0.81
N VAL A 68 -14.15 8.57 0.40
CA VAL A 68 -14.50 8.78 -1.01
C VAL A 68 -15.14 10.15 -1.13
N VAL A 69 -14.56 11.03 -1.93
CA VAL A 69 -15.04 12.40 -2.12
C VAL A 69 -15.01 12.79 -3.59
N GLY A 70 -15.98 13.58 -4.04
CA GLY A 70 -15.97 14.18 -5.38
C GLY A 70 -17.24 13.92 -6.18
N ALA A 71 -17.20 14.25 -7.46
CA ALA A 71 -18.30 13.98 -8.39
C ALA A 71 -18.42 12.47 -8.67
N PRO A 72 -19.64 11.93 -8.89
CA PRO A 72 -19.84 10.51 -9.22
C PRO A 72 -19.04 10.01 -10.43
N THR A 73 -18.75 10.89 -11.39
CA THR A 73 -17.97 10.57 -12.60
C THR A 73 -16.45 10.64 -12.38
N SER A 74 -15.99 11.20 -11.27
CA SER A 74 -14.57 11.29 -10.94
C SER A 74 -14.36 11.34 -9.43
N PRO A 75 -14.72 10.27 -8.70
CA PRO A 75 -14.50 10.21 -7.27
C PRO A 75 -13.00 10.10 -7.00
N LYS A 76 -12.56 10.71 -5.90
CA LYS A 76 -11.26 10.50 -5.29
C LYS A 76 -11.44 9.61 -4.08
N THR A 77 -10.74 8.48 -4.08
CA THR A 77 -10.71 7.54 -2.95
C THR A 77 -9.37 7.63 -2.26
N THR A 78 -9.36 7.79 -0.95
CA THR A 78 -8.14 7.72 -0.13
C THR A 78 -8.33 6.63 0.91
N ALA A 79 -7.44 5.65 0.94
CA ALA A 79 -7.39 4.60 1.94
C ALA A 79 -6.10 4.75 2.74
N GLU A 80 -6.21 5.10 4.02
CA GLU A 80 -5.12 5.08 4.99
C GLU A 80 -5.14 3.72 5.67
N PHE A 81 -4.01 3.03 5.73
CA PHE A 81 -3.96 1.67 6.27
C PHE A 81 -2.81 1.49 7.25
N GLN A 82 -2.99 0.53 8.14
CA GLN A 82 -2.00 0.11 9.13
C GLN A 82 -2.06 -1.41 9.30
N ALA A 83 -0.88 -2.02 9.32
CA ALA A 83 -0.69 -3.45 9.55
C ALA A 83 0.43 -3.60 10.61
N PRO A 84 0.13 -3.29 11.89
CA PRO A 84 1.15 -3.28 12.95
C PRO A 84 1.62 -4.70 13.33
N LEU A 85 0.80 -5.72 13.03
CA LEU A 85 1.08 -7.13 13.31
C LEU A 85 1.62 -7.89 12.08
N ALA A 86 1.92 -7.19 10.99
CA ALA A 86 2.67 -7.75 9.87
C ALA A 86 4.08 -8.16 10.31
N LEU A 87 4.73 -9.08 9.57
CA LEU A 87 6.14 -9.43 9.80
C LEU A 87 7.03 -8.19 9.81
N TYR A 88 6.73 -7.23 8.94
CA TYR A 88 7.28 -5.88 8.95
C TYR A 88 6.13 -4.90 9.10
N ALA A 89 5.97 -4.35 10.30
CA ALA A 89 4.90 -3.41 10.61
C ALA A 89 4.88 -2.30 9.55
N THR A 90 3.75 -2.14 8.86
CA THR A 90 3.65 -1.23 7.72
C THR A 90 2.43 -0.33 7.85
N GLU A 91 2.60 0.93 7.49
CA GLU A 91 1.54 1.93 7.42
C GLU A 91 1.68 2.78 6.17
N GLY A 92 0.60 3.43 5.76
CA GLY A 92 0.64 4.42 4.70
C GLY A 92 -0.71 4.73 4.09
N SER A 93 -0.69 5.30 2.89
CA SER A 93 -1.92 5.73 2.21
C SER A 93 -1.92 5.34 0.73
N VAL A 94 -3.10 4.96 0.23
CA VAL A 94 -3.37 4.71 -1.18
C VAL A 94 -4.41 5.72 -1.65
N VAL A 95 -4.10 6.46 -2.71
CA VAL A 95 -5.00 7.45 -3.31
C VAL A 95 -5.34 7.02 -4.73
N ILE A 96 -6.63 6.87 -5.03
CA ILE A 96 -7.14 6.51 -6.35
C ILE A 96 -7.93 7.69 -6.90
N GLU A 97 -7.52 8.21 -8.04
CA GLU A 97 -8.19 9.31 -8.73
C GLU A 97 -8.09 9.13 -10.26
N ARG A 98 -9.23 9.09 -10.96
CA ARG A 98 -9.31 9.03 -12.43
C ARG A 98 -8.33 8.01 -13.06
N ASP A 99 -8.36 6.78 -12.55
CA ASP A 99 -7.54 5.62 -12.99
C ASP A 99 -6.06 5.63 -12.57
N VAL A 100 -5.61 6.63 -11.82
CA VAL A 100 -4.27 6.64 -11.22
C VAL A 100 -4.36 6.22 -9.77
N THR A 101 -3.61 5.17 -9.40
CA THR A 101 -3.42 4.76 -8.00
C THR A 101 -2.06 5.23 -7.52
N GLN A 102 -2.00 5.97 -6.43
CA GLN A 102 -0.77 6.47 -5.82
C GLN A 102 -0.57 5.80 -4.47
N LEU A 103 0.62 5.26 -4.24
CA LEU A 103 1.08 4.76 -2.95
C LEU A 103 1.90 5.88 -2.31
N ARG A 104 1.49 6.38 -1.15
CA ARG A 104 2.07 7.57 -0.53
C ARG A 104 2.34 7.35 0.95
N ASN A 105 3.47 7.86 1.41
CA ASN A 105 3.94 7.76 2.79
C ASN A 105 3.95 6.32 3.30
N ILE A 106 4.28 5.34 2.45
CA ILE A 106 4.36 3.95 2.89
C ILE A 106 5.64 3.79 3.71
N VAL A 107 5.52 3.35 4.95
CA VAL A 107 6.66 3.09 5.84
C VAL A 107 6.53 1.67 6.38
N SER A 108 7.57 0.86 6.14
CA SER A 108 7.69 -0.48 6.70
C SER A 108 8.85 -0.52 7.69
N GLN A 109 8.59 -0.98 8.91
CA GLN A 109 9.61 -1.18 9.94
C GLN A 109 10.24 -2.56 9.77
N VAL A 110 11.56 -2.58 9.53
CA VAL A 110 12.33 -3.80 9.30
C VAL A 110 13.43 -3.87 10.35
N ALA A 111 13.22 -4.71 11.37
CA ALA A 111 14.04 -4.72 12.59
C ALA A 111 14.21 -3.30 13.16
N GLN A 112 15.43 -2.77 13.20
CA GLN A 112 15.73 -1.43 13.70
C GLN A 112 15.67 -0.32 12.63
N GLY A 113 15.56 -0.69 11.35
CA GLY A 113 15.53 0.25 10.22
C GLY A 113 14.13 0.49 9.65
N LYS A 114 14.03 1.45 8.73
CA LYS A 114 12.78 1.79 8.04
C LYS A 114 12.95 1.72 6.53
N VAL A 115 11.92 1.22 5.85
CA VAL A 115 11.83 1.25 4.38
C VAL A 115 10.72 2.21 4.00
N PHE A 116 11.07 3.28 3.31
CA PHE A 116 10.10 4.23 2.76
C PHE A 116 9.77 3.82 1.34
N THR A 117 8.49 3.73 1.01
CA THR A 117 8.03 3.38 -0.34
C THR A 117 7.04 4.42 -0.85
N GLU A 118 7.28 4.87 -2.06
CA GLU A 118 6.37 5.73 -2.83
C GLU A 118 6.09 5.04 -4.15
N GLY A 119 4.91 5.22 -4.71
CA GLY A 119 4.61 4.60 -5.98
C GLY A 119 3.39 5.13 -6.71
N LYS A 120 3.28 4.73 -7.96
CA LYS A 120 2.16 5.03 -8.84
C LYS A 120 1.87 3.82 -9.72
N ILE A 121 0.60 3.48 -9.82
CA ILE A 121 0.08 2.51 -10.77
C ILE A 121 -0.83 3.28 -11.74
N GLN A 122 -0.51 3.19 -13.02
CA GLN A 122 -1.26 3.84 -14.09
C GLN A 122 -1.08 3.01 -15.36
N ASP A 123 -2.16 2.77 -16.12
CA ASP A 123 -2.13 2.01 -17.38
C ASP A 123 -1.46 0.62 -17.25
N GLY A 124 -1.71 -0.06 -16.13
CA GLY A 124 -1.12 -1.37 -15.82
C GLY A 124 0.38 -1.37 -15.52
N GLN A 125 1.02 -0.20 -15.44
CA GLN A 125 2.43 -0.04 -15.09
C GLN A 125 2.58 0.38 -13.63
N LEU A 126 3.44 -0.32 -12.87
CA LEU A 126 3.84 0.02 -11.52
C LEU A 126 5.18 0.76 -11.56
N TRP A 127 5.19 1.97 -11.00
CA TRP A 127 6.40 2.76 -10.77
C TRP A 127 6.55 2.92 -9.26
N ALA A 128 7.65 2.47 -8.68
CA ALA A 128 7.89 2.58 -7.24
C ALA A 128 9.31 3.07 -6.94
N GLN A 129 9.43 3.90 -5.92
CA GLN A 129 10.69 4.30 -5.33
C GLN A 129 10.75 3.77 -3.90
N ILE A 130 11.78 3.00 -3.61
CA ILE A 130 12.00 2.35 -2.32
C ILE A 130 13.30 2.90 -1.73
N GLN A 131 13.25 3.39 -0.50
CA GLN A 131 14.37 3.97 0.20
C GLN A 131 14.56 3.27 1.56
N PRO A 132 15.41 2.23 1.63
CA PRO A 132 15.85 1.72 2.92
C PRO A 132 16.69 2.79 3.63
N ARG A 133 16.43 2.98 4.93
CA ARG A 133 17.22 3.84 5.80
C ARG A 133 17.56 3.12 7.10
N GLY A 134 18.86 2.99 7.38
CA GLY A 134 19.37 2.35 8.59
C GLY A 134 19.02 0.87 8.71
N LEU A 135 18.86 0.15 7.60
CA LEU A 135 18.59 -1.29 7.64
C LEU A 135 19.85 -2.04 8.05
N VAL A 136 19.85 -2.67 9.23
CA VAL A 136 20.96 -3.49 9.69
C VAL A 136 21.01 -4.77 8.85
N LEU A 137 22.03 -4.90 8.00
CA LEU A 137 22.14 -6.00 7.04
C LEU A 137 22.31 -7.37 7.71
N GLU A 138 22.86 -7.38 8.92
CA GLU A 138 23.10 -8.57 9.74
C GLU A 138 21.78 -9.26 10.13
N THR A 139 20.67 -8.52 10.08
CA THR A 139 19.30 -9.05 10.26
C THR A 139 18.95 -10.11 9.20
N PHE A 140 19.50 -10.00 8.00
CA PHE A 140 19.19 -10.89 6.89
C PHE A 140 20.21 -12.02 6.72
N SER A 141 21.48 -11.76 7.05
CA SER A 141 22.53 -12.78 7.07
C SER A 141 23.69 -12.31 7.96
N PRO A 142 24.27 -13.20 8.79
CA PRO A 142 25.45 -12.89 9.61
C PRO A 142 26.68 -12.42 8.81
N GLU A 143 26.72 -12.71 7.51
CA GLU A 143 27.83 -12.34 6.62
C GLU A 143 27.75 -10.88 6.15
N LEU A 144 26.56 -10.28 6.16
CA LEU A 144 26.33 -8.94 5.65
C LEU A 144 26.42 -7.93 6.79
N LYS A 145 27.55 -7.22 6.88
CA LYS A 145 27.80 -6.24 7.94
C LYS A 145 27.41 -4.82 7.56
N GLY A 146 27.03 -4.04 8.56
CA GLY A 146 26.77 -2.60 8.42
C GLY A 146 25.31 -2.24 8.12
N LEU A 147 25.11 -0.96 7.77
CA LEU A 147 23.80 -0.38 7.50
C LEU A 147 23.57 -0.25 5.99
N LEU A 148 22.36 -0.60 5.56
CA LEU A 148 21.86 -0.35 4.22
C LEU A 148 21.05 0.94 4.21
N ASP A 149 21.63 1.92 3.55
CA ASP A 149 20.99 3.15 3.11
C ASP A 149 21.05 3.20 1.58
N GLY A 150 19.96 3.59 0.94
CA GLY A 150 19.96 3.70 -0.51
C GLY A 150 18.64 4.12 -1.12
N SER A 151 18.60 4.07 -2.44
CA SER A 151 17.37 4.22 -3.19
C SER A 151 17.33 3.19 -4.31
N LEU A 152 16.15 2.62 -4.48
CA LEU A 152 15.80 1.68 -5.52
C LEU A 152 14.61 2.25 -6.29
N GLN A 153 14.67 2.18 -7.61
CA GLN A 153 13.54 2.48 -8.48
C GLN A 153 13.12 1.19 -9.17
N VAL A 154 11.81 0.92 -9.18
CA VAL A 154 11.18 -0.22 -9.82
C VAL A 154 10.20 0.30 -10.86
N SER A 155 10.29 -0.22 -12.07
CA SER A 155 9.30 0.00 -13.13
C SER A 155 8.99 -1.34 -13.77
N THR A 156 7.75 -1.80 -13.64
CA THR A 156 7.32 -3.12 -14.13
C THR A 156 5.84 -3.10 -14.52
N PRO A 157 5.42 -3.88 -15.53
CA PRO A 157 4.00 -4.22 -15.68
C PRO A 157 3.48 -4.89 -14.40
N LEU A 158 2.28 -4.52 -13.96
CA LEU A 158 1.66 -5.04 -12.74
C LEU A 158 1.39 -6.56 -12.84
N GLU A 159 1.07 -7.04 -14.03
CA GLU A 159 0.89 -8.48 -14.33
C GLU A 159 2.15 -9.31 -14.07
N ASN A 160 3.33 -8.68 -14.18
CA ASN A 160 4.63 -9.31 -13.95
C ASN A 160 5.23 -8.93 -12.59
N ALA A 161 4.50 -8.21 -11.74
CA ALA A 161 4.96 -7.84 -10.41
C ALA A 161 4.89 -9.06 -9.49
N SER A 162 6.00 -9.78 -9.38
CA SER A 162 6.17 -10.86 -8.41
C SER A 162 7.41 -10.61 -7.57
N ALA A 163 7.42 -11.11 -6.33
CA ALA A 163 8.61 -11.03 -5.47
C ALA A 163 9.86 -11.67 -6.10
N GLN A 164 9.68 -12.56 -7.09
CA GLN A 164 10.74 -13.25 -7.82
C GLN A 164 11.27 -12.47 -9.04
N THR A 165 10.51 -11.52 -9.57
CA THR A 165 10.85 -10.74 -10.78
C THR A 165 11.34 -9.32 -10.46
N LEU A 166 11.26 -8.88 -9.19
CA LEU A 166 11.79 -7.60 -8.74
C LEU A 166 13.33 -7.58 -8.81
N ARG A 167 13.87 -7.03 -9.89
CA ARG A 167 15.29 -6.71 -9.99
C ARG A 167 15.55 -5.33 -9.38
N ALA A 168 16.21 -5.33 -8.23
CA ALA A 168 16.58 -4.11 -7.54
C ALA A 168 17.84 -3.48 -8.17
N CYS A 169 17.68 -2.42 -8.97
CA CYS A 169 18.80 -1.58 -9.43
C CYS A 169 19.08 -0.46 -8.42
N GLY A 170 20.02 -0.70 -7.50
CA GLY A 170 20.48 0.33 -6.54
C GLY A 170 21.61 1.18 -7.12
N ARG A 171 21.51 2.50 -7.01
CA ARG A 171 22.64 3.41 -7.27
C ARG A 171 23.45 3.54 -5.98
N LYS A 172 24.58 2.84 -5.89
CA LYS A 172 25.54 2.96 -4.78
C LYS A 172 26.39 4.22 -4.92
N PRO A 173 26.75 4.91 -3.82
CA PRO A 173 28.11 5.33 -3.56
C PRO A 173 28.68 4.36 -2.53
N PHE A 174 29.28 3.26 -2.97
CA PHE A 174 30.06 2.40 -2.08
C PHE A 174 31.35 2.01 -2.78
N VAL A 175 32.44 2.29 -2.08
CA VAL A 175 33.81 1.88 -2.39
C VAL A 175 33.86 0.35 -2.50
N THR A 176 34.33 -0.08 -3.67
CA THR A 176 34.88 -1.41 -4.01
C THR A 176 34.03 -2.64 -3.70
N ALA A 177 33.28 -3.09 -4.71
CA ALA A 177 33.38 -4.46 -5.23
C ALA A 177 32.76 -4.49 -6.62
N THR A 178 33.64 -4.62 -7.61
CA THR A 178 33.35 -4.67 -9.04
C THR A 178 32.47 -5.87 -9.38
N ARG A 179 31.31 -5.63 -9.97
CA ARG A 179 30.86 -6.32 -11.19
C ARG A 179 29.76 -5.49 -11.83
N SER A 180 30.09 -5.03 -13.03
CA SER A 180 29.33 -4.16 -13.90
C SER A 180 28.02 -4.82 -14.37
N CYS A 181 26.97 -4.01 -14.45
CA CYS A 181 25.97 -4.12 -15.52
C CYS A 181 26.54 -3.47 -16.78
#